data_AF-A0A6P5MZV2-F1
#
_entry.id   AF-A0A6P5MZV2-F1
#
_cell.length_a   1.000
_cell.length_b   1.000
_cell.length_c   1.000
_cell.angle_alpha   90.00
_cell.angle_beta   90.00
_cell.angle_gamma   90.00
#
_symmetry.space_group_name_H-M   'P 1'
#
loop_
_entity.id
_entity.type
_entity.pdbx_description
1 polymer ?
#
loop_
_entity_poly.entity_id
_entity_poly.type
_entity_poly.pdbx_seq_one_letter_code
_entity_poly.pdbx_strand_id
1 'polypeptide(L)'
;MTREVVACKKRWYKSNKAVAQFTGCYDQASRKIRSGSNADDIKELAYKLFIPQIMVKDSLLRGIGTCFGWSKNGEANYLHRVAAQREPRLVQLEHTHPHQTQKYRWLTNPVWTLPFAHKDQRRANEKNVRERKLMDREKEREEEKEHRAKIMAIKEKELQIQAAIKKQELQTQRYIKEMEIKAKEREMKRMAKEREREMDMQILNADTSTMSEKRRALHEIACEKIIAKWFT
;
A
#
# COMPACT_ATOMS: atom_id res chain seq x y z
N MET A 1 2.17 -6.81 -42.25
CA MET A 1 2.03 -6.17 -40.91
C MET A 1 3.36 -5.49 -40.58
N THR A 2 3.34 -4.19 -40.29
CA THR A 2 4.55 -3.40 -40.03
C THR A 2 5.31 -3.90 -38.79
N ARG A 3 6.65 -3.84 -38.82
CA ARG A 3 7.55 -4.34 -37.74
C ARG A 3 7.22 -3.74 -36.36
N GLU A 4 6.66 -2.54 -36.33
CA GLU A 4 6.24 -1.83 -35.13
C GLU A 4 5.02 -2.47 -34.44
N VAL A 5 4.06 -2.98 -35.20
CA VAL A 5 2.88 -3.68 -34.66
C VAL A 5 3.30 -4.97 -33.94
N VAL A 6 4.32 -5.66 -34.47
CA VAL A 6 4.87 -6.88 -33.86
C VAL A 6 5.61 -6.56 -32.55
N ALA A 7 6.35 -5.46 -32.50
CA ALA A 7 7.06 -5.01 -31.29
C ALA A 7 6.09 -4.55 -30.19
N CYS A 8 5.05 -3.79 -30.56
CA CYS A 8 3.99 -3.35 -29.65
C CYS A 8 3.24 -4.56 -29.06
N LYS A 9 2.85 -5.53 -29.91
CA LYS A 9 2.18 -6.76 -29.49
C LYS A 9 3.04 -7.57 -28.51
N LYS A 10 4.34 -7.72 -28.78
CA LYS A 10 5.28 -8.40 -27.85
C LYS A 10 5.40 -7.68 -26.50
N ARG A 11 5.45 -6.34 -26.48
CA ARG A 11 5.51 -5.55 -25.25
C ARG A 11 4.21 -5.67 -24.44
N TRP A 12 3.07 -5.65 -25.12
CA TRP A 12 1.75 -5.85 -24.52
C TRP A 12 1.61 -7.23 -23.88
N TYR A 13 2.02 -8.31 -24.56
CA TYR A 13 2.04 -9.65 -23.95
C TYR A 13 2.99 -9.77 -22.76
N LYS A 14 4.11 -9.04 -22.77
CA LYS A 14 5.07 -9.03 -21.65
C LYS A 14 4.50 -8.31 -20.43
N SER A 15 3.83 -7.18 -20.64
CA SER A 15 3.12 -6.44 -19.58
C SER A 15 1.92 -7.22 -19.04
N ASN A 16 1.20 -7.94 -19.91
CA ASN A 16 0.01 -8.70 -19.54
C ASN A 16 0.30 -10.13 -19.09
N LYS A 17 1.57 -10.49 -18.89
CA LYS A 17 1.97 -11.83 -18.46
C LYS A 17 1.36 -12.20 -17.11
N ALA A 18 1.26 -11.25 -16.18
CA ALA A 18 0.60 -11.45 -14.88
C ALA A 18 -0.91 -11.66 -15.03
N VAL A 19 -1.55 -10.90 -15.92
CA VAL A 19 -2.98 -11.02 -16.23
C VAL A 19 -3.29 -12.40 -16.82
N ALA A 20 -2.49 -12.86 -17.78
CA ALA A 20 -2.65 -14.19 -18.38
C ALA A 20 -2.42 -15.35 -17.37
N GLN A 21 -1.58 -15.13 -16.36
CA GLN A 21 -1.39 -16.10 -15.27
C GLN A 21 -2.56 -16.10 -14.29
N PHE A 22 -3.12 -14.93 -14.00
CA PHE A 22 -4.31 -14.81 -13.16
C PHE A 22 -5.53 -15.43 -13.83
N THR A 23 -5.75 -15.22 -15.13
CA THR A 23 -6.87 -15.84 -15.85
C THR A 23 -6.82 -17.37 -15.78
N GLY A 24 -5.64 -17.97 -15.91
CA GLY A 24 -5.48 -19.42 -15.73
C GLY A 24 -5.76 -19.90 -14.29
N CYS A 25 -5.43 -19.10 -13.28
CA CYS A 25 -5.75 -19.40 -11.88
C CYS A 25 -7.26 -19.25 -11.60
N TYR A 26 -7.90 -18.26 -12.23
CA TYR A 26 -9.34 -18.03 -12.17
C TYR A 26 -10.13 -19.16 -12.82
N ASP A 27 -9.69 -19.66 -13.97
CA ASP A 27 -10.30 -20.82 -14.65
C ASP A 27 -10.13 -22.11 -13.86
N GLN A 28 -9.04 -22.24 -13.10
CA GLN A 28 -8.81 -23.38 -12.22
C GLN A 28 -9.67 -23.29 -10.95
N ALA A 29 -9.85 -22.09 -10.39
CA ALA A 29 -10.75 -21.85 -9.26
C ALA A 29 -12.22 -22.09 -9.66
N SER A 30 -12.62 -21.60 -10.84
CA SER A 30 -13.97 -21.78 -11.39
C SER A 30 -14.33 -23.24 -11.66
N ARG A 31 -13.34 -24.10 -11.92
CA ARG A 31 -13.55 -25.56 -12.08
C ARG A 31 -13.61 -26.33 -10.76
N LYS A 32 -13.18 -25.74 -9.65
CA LYS A 32 -13.10 -26.37 -8.33
C LYS A 32 -14.28 -26.03 -7.41
N ILE A 33 -15.15 -25.10 -7.81
CA ILE A 33 -16.31 -24.69 -7.02
C ILE A 33 -17.48 -25.69 -7.16
N ARG A 34 -18.25 -25.82 -6.08
CA ARG A 34 -19.44 -26.68 -5.98
C ARG A 34 -20.71 -25.83 -6.17
N SER A 35 -21.84 -26.45 -6.53
CA SER A 35 -23.12 -25.75 -6.69
C SER A 35 -23.48 -24.94 -5.43
N GLY A 36 -23.67 -23.62 -5.59
CA GLY A 36 -23.98 -22.68 -4.51
C GLY A 36 -22.91 -21.62 -4.22
N SER A 37 -21.71 -21.69 -4.81
CA SER A 37 -20.66 -20.67 -4.63
C SER A 37 -20.96 -19.36 -5.39
N ASN A 38 -20.65 -18.22 -4.78
CA ASN A 38 -20.80 -16.90 -5.40
C ASN A 38 -19.55 -16.51 -6.21
N ALA A 39 -19.62 -15.41 -6.97
CA ALA A 39 -18.51 -14.94 -7.80
C ALA A 39 -17.28 -14.43 -7.00
N ASP A 40 -17.48 -13.95 -5.79
CA ASP A 40 -16.42 -13.53 -4.87
C ASP A 40 -15.68 -14.72 -4.23
N ASP A 41 -16.35 -15.85 -3.98
CA ASP A 41 -15.71 -17.10 -3.53
C ASP A 41 -14.71 -17.62 -4.59
N ILE A 42 -15.09 -17.50 -5.87
CA ILE A 42 -14.22 -17.86 -7.01
C ILE A 42 -13.00 -16.94 -7.06
N LYS A 43 -13.20 -15.63 -6.87
CA LYS A 43 -12.10 -14.66 -6.85
C LYS A 43 -11.16 -14.91 -5.67
N GLU A 44 -11.69 -15.16 -4.48
CA GLU A 44 -10.87 -15.44 -3.30
C GLU A 44 -10.01 -16.71 -3.49
N LEU A 45 -10.61 -17.77 -4.05
CA LEU A 45 -9.88 -18.99 -4.39
C LEU A 45 -8.83 -18.75 -5.49
N ALA A 46 -9.16 -17.93 -6.50
CA ALA A 46 -8.22 -17.55 -7.55
C ALA A 46 -7.02 -16.77 -7.00
N TYR A 47 -7.24 -15.83 -6.07
CA TYR A 47 -6.17 -15.11 -5.39
C TYR A 47 -5.31 -16.04 -4.51
N LYS A 48 -5.94 -16.96 -3.76
CA LYS A 48 -5.22 -17.97 -2.96
C LYS A 48 -4.33 -18.88 -3.82
N LEU A 49 -4.74 -19.19 -5.05
CA LEU A 49 -3.93 -19.98 -6.00
C LEU A 49 -2.86 -19.13 -6.71
N PHE A 50 -3.12 -17.85 -6.94
CA PHE A 50 -2.25 -16.93 -7.67
C PHE A 50 -1.06 -16.43 -6.84
N ILE A 51 -1.26 -16.14 -5.56
CA ILE A 51 -0.23 -15.59 -4.66
C ILE A 51 1.01 -16.50 -4.59
N PRO A 52 0.90 -17.82 -4.32
CA PRO A 52 2.06 -18.71 -4.31
C PRO A 52 2.75 -18.81 -5.68
N GLN A 53 2.00 -18.74 -6.79
CA GLN A 53 2.56 -18.84 -8.14
C GLN A 53 3.39 -17.61 -8.55
N ILE A 54 3.07 -16.42 -8.04
CA ILE A 54 3.92 -15.23 -8.21
C ILE A 54 5.18 -15.37 -7.36
N MET A 55 5.03 -15.72 -6.07
CA MET A 55 6.17 -15.78 -5.14
C MET A 55 7.19 -16.88 -5.51
N VAL A 56 6.76 -17.97 -6.13
CA VAL A 56 7.68 -19.02 -6.63
C VAL A 56 8.43 -18.58 -7.90
N LYS A 57 7.86 -17.69 -8.72
CA LYS A 57 8.48 -17.21 -9.98
C LYS A 57 9.46 -16.07 -9.76
N ASP A 58 9.24 -15.21 -8.77
CA ASP A 58 10.17 -14.15 -8.36
C ASP A 58 11.30 -14.69 -7.45
N SER A 59 11.87 -15.82 -7.84
CA SER A 59 13.01 -16.44 -7.17
C SER A 59 14.35 -15.68 -7.35
N LEU A 60 14.27 -14.43 -7.83
CA LEU A 60 15.29 -13.38 -7.69
C LEU A 60 15.30 -12.72 -6.29
N LEU A 61 14.29 -13.01 -5.45
CA LEU A 61 14.25 -12.62 -4.03
C LEU A 61 14.69 -13.75 -3.08
N ARG A 62 15.53 -14.69 -3.53
CA ARG A 62 16.15 -15.71 -2.66
C ARG A 62 17.21 -15.15 -1.68
N GLY A 63 17.41 -13.83 -1.63
CA GLY A 63 18.29 -13.17 -0.65
C GLY A 63 17.61 -12.64 0.61
N ILE A 64 16.27 -12.63 0.71
CA ILE A 64 15.57 -11.96 1.84
C ILE A 64 14.53 -12.88 2.54
N GLY A 65 14.31 -14.10 2.06
CA GLY A 65 13.19 -14.93 2.50
C GLY A 65 13.52 -16.16 3.35
N THR A 66 14.35 -16.06 4.40
CA THR A 66 14.46 -17.12 5.43
C THR A 66 14.21 -16.57 6.83
N CYS A 67 13.00 -16.07 7.08
CA CYS A 67 12.58 -15.79 8.47
C CYS A 67 11.08 -15.81 8.79
N PHE A 68 10.16 -16.00 7.84
CA PHE A 68 8.72 -16.08 8.18
C PHE A 68 8.13 -17.47 7.90
N GLY A 69 8.24 -18.36 8.88
CA GLY A 69 7.40 -19.56 8.96
C GLY A 69 6.06 -19.19 9.60
N TRP A 70 4.97 -19.32 8.86
CA TRP A 70 3.61 -19.16 9.39
C TRP A 70 3.17 -20.49 10.01
N SER A 71 2.96 -20.52 11.33
CA SER A 71 2.25 -21.62 11.99
C SER A 71 0.74 -21.46 11.77
N LYS A 72 0.02 -22.58 11.62
CA LYS A 72 -1.40 -22.64 11.21
C LYS A 72 -2.40 -21.91 12.15
N ASN A 73 -1.94 -21.30 13.24
CA ASN A 73 -2.79 -20.75 14.29
C ASN A 73 -2.61 -19.23 14.55
N GLY A 74 -1.92 -18.48 13.68
CA GLY A 74 -2.07 -17.01 13.66
C GLY A 74 -1.44 -16.19 14.81
N GLU A 75 -0.45 -16.70 15.55
CA GLU A 75 0.34 -15.89 16.48
C GLU A 75 1.80 -15.75 16.00
N ALA A 76 2.29 -14.52 15.90
CA ALA A 76 3.65 -14.20 15.47
C ALA A 76 4.63 -14.39 16.64
N ASN A 77 5.56 -15.36 16.52
CA ASN A 77 6.65 -15.55 17.48
C ASN A 77 7.98 -15.11 16.86
N TYR A 78 8.64 -14.14 17.49
CA TYR A 78 10.01 -13.72 17.17
C TYR A 78 11.01 -14.71 17.81
N LEU A 79 11.78 -15.43 16.99
CA LEU A 79 12.94 -16.18 17.46
C LEU A 79 14.21 -15.35 17.34
N HIS A 80 14.83 -15.06 18.49
CA HIS A 80 16.20 -14.59 18.63
C HIS A 80 17.18 -15.55 17.94
N ARG A 81 18.09 -15.01 17.12
CA ARG A 81 19.32 -15.70 16.71
C ARG A 81 20.52 -14.78 16.94
N VAL A 82 21.10 -14.86 18.14
CA VAL A 82 22.47 -14.39 18.40
C VAL A 82 23.17 -15.46 19.24
N ALA A 83 23.85 -16.38 18.58
CA ALA A 83 24.83 -17.27 19.22
C ALA A 83 25.83 -17.76 18.16
N ALA A 84 26.83 -16.92 17.85
CA ALA A 84 28.04 -17.33 17.15
C ALA A 84 29.13 -16.25 17.27
N GLN A 85 29.71 -16.06 18.47
CA GLN A 85 31.06 -15.52 18.59
C GLN A 85 31.84 -16.33 19.64
N ARG A 86 32.67 -17.24 19.11
CA ARG A 86 34.01 -17.65 19.57
C ARG A 86 34.25 -17.76 21.09
N GLU A 87 34.29 -18.99 21.58
CA GLU A 87 35.25 -19.38 22.63
C GLU A 87 36.55 -19.86 21.99
N PRO A 88 37.73 -19.35 22.39
CA PRO A 88 38.97 -20.08 22.29
C PRO A 88 39.22 -20.87 23.57
N ARG A 89 39.43 -22.18 23.38
CA ARG A 89 40.00 -23.14 24.32
C ARG A 89 41.26 -22.56 25.00
N LEU A 90 41.34 -22.70 26.32
CA LEU A 90 42.60 -22.76 27.04
C LEU A 90 42.66 -24.13 27.72
N VAL A 91 43.39 -25.04 27.08
CA VAL A 91 43.84 -26.30 27.66
C VAL A 91 45.14 -25.98 28.38
N GLN A 92 45.20 -26.35 29.66
CA GLN A 92 46.35 -26.85 30.43
C GLN A 92 45.90 -26.87 31.90
N LEU A 93 46.27 -27.79 32.79
CA LEU A 93 47.04 -29.04 32.76
C LEU A 93 47.13 -29.35 34.26
N GLU A 94 46.45 -30.37 34.80
CA GLU A 94 46.78 -30.79 36.18
C GLU A 94 47.04 -32.29 36.24
N HIS A 95 48.31 -32.55 36.57
CA HIS A 95 48.87 -33.83 36.93
C HIS A 95 48.45 -34.22 38.35
N THR A 96 48.52 -35.51 38.59
CA THR A 96 48.27 -36.29 39.79
C THR A 96 49.05 -35.88 41.07
N HIS A 97 48.35 -35.82 42.23
CA HIS A 97 48.60 -36.33 43.62
C HIS A 97 50.06 -36.39 44.22
N PRO A 98 50.34 -36.46 45.57
CA PRO A 98 49.51 -36.57 46.80
C PRO A 98 49.99 -35.77 48.08
N HIS A 99 49.26 -35.94 49.20
CA HIS A 99 49.68 -35.92 50.64
C HIS A 99 50.53 -34.77 51.25
N GLN A 100 49.97 -34.05 52.24
CA GLN A 100 50.43 -34.12 53.65
C GLN A 100 49.62 -33.17 54.57
N THR A 101 48.88 -33.78 55.49
CA THR A 101 48.35 -33.16 56.70
C THR A 101 49.48 -32.91 57.70
N GLN A 102 49.75 -31.64 58.03
CA GLN A 102 50.40 -31.28 59.29
C GLN A 102 49.36 -30.70 60.25
N LYS A 103 49.13 -31.42 61.34
CA LYS A 103 48.42 -30.94 62.53
C LYS A 103 49.44 -30.25 63.44
N TYR A 104 49.20 -28.97 63.75
CA TYR A 104 49.53 -28.42 65.06
C TYR A 104 48.35 -27.59 65.58
N ARG A 105 47.71 -28.17 66.61
CA ARG A 105 47.04 -27.53 67.75
C ARG A 105 47.96 -26.41 68.29
N TRP A 106 47.54 -25.25 68.81
CA TRP A 106 46.34 -24.83 69.54
C TRP A 106 46.42 -23.30 69.81
N LEU A 107 45.26 -22.71 70.18
CA LEU A 107 45.08 -21.50 71.02
C LEU A 107 45.35 -20.13 70.36
N THR A 108 44.27 -19.45 69.98
CA THR A 108 43.65 -18.39 70.80
C THR A 108 42.50 -17.79 69.99
N ASN A 109 41.29 -17.80 70.56
CA ASN A 109 40.23 -16.91 70.10
C ASN A 109 40.61 -15.50 70.55
N PRO A 110 40.52 -14.51 69.65
CA PRO A 110 39.82 -13.30 70.02
C PRO A 110 38.67 -13.09 69.03
N VAL A 111 37.48 -12.96 69.61
CA VAL A 111 36.42 -12.05 69.17
C VAL A 111 36.13 -12.03 67.66
N TRP A 112 34.97 -12.57 67.31
CA TRP A 112 34.28 -12.38 66.03
C TRP A 112 34.34 -10.94 65.49
N THR A 113 35.38 -10.59 64.75
CA THR A 113 35.34 -9.49 63.77
C THR A 113 35.38 -10.12 62.39
N LEU A 114 34.22 -10.65 61.97
CA LEU A 114 33.93 -10.85 60.55
C LEU A 114 34.24 -9.54 59.80
N PRO A 115 34.97 -9.56 58.67
CA PRO A 115 35.52 -8.35 58.07
C PRO A 115 34.39 -7.45 57.56
N PHE A 116 34.09 -6.40 58.32
CA PHE A 116 33.07 -5.39 58.02
C PHE A 116 33.29 -4.77 56.62
N ALA A 117 34.56 -4.57 56.23
CA ALA A 117 34.95 -4.05 54.92
C ALA A 117 34.44 -4.87 53.72
N HIS A 118 34.33 -6.20 53.84
CA HIS A 118 33.83 -7.05 52.74
C HIS A 118 32.29 -6.96 52.62
N LYS A 119 31.57 -6.72 53.72
CA LYS A 119 30.12 -6.45 53.70
C LYS A 119 29.80 -5.08 53.14
N ASP A 120 30.65 -4.08 53.41
CA ASP A 120 30.47 -2.72 52.90
C ASP A 120 30.81 -2.63 51.41
N GLN A 121 31.87 -3.32 50.95
CA GLN A 121 32.18 -3.47 49.52
C GLN A 121 31.04 -4.18 48.77
N ARG A 122 30.46 -5.24 49.35
CA ARG A 122 29.35 -5.98 48.74
C ARG A 122 28.07 -5.12 48.68
N ARG A 123 27.76 -4.35 49.73
CA ARG A 123 26.65 -3.38 49.74
C ARG A 123 26.85 -2.25 48.73
N ALA A 124 28.07 -1.72 48.60
CA ALA A 124 28.41 -0.71 47.59
C ALA A 124 28.26 -1.25 46.17
N ASN A 125 28.71 -2.49 45.91
CA ASN A 125 28.58 -3.13 44.61
C ASN A 125 27.10 -3.43 44.27
N GLU A 126 26.30 -3.84 45.25
CA GLU A 126 24.84 -3.99 45.09
C GLU A 126 24.14 -2.66 44.80
N LYS A 127 24.56 -1.57 45.43
CA LYS A 127 24.03 -0.22 45.17
C LYS A 127 24.35 0.22 43.73
N ASN A 128 25.59 0.05 43.28
CA ASN A 128 26.01 0.34 41.89
C ASN A 128 25.24 -0.50 40.86
N VAL A 129 24.97 -1.78 41.14
CA VAL A 129 24.17 -2.64 40.28
C VAL A 129 22.72 -2.17 40.21
N ARG A 130 22.13 -1.72 41.32
CA ARG A 130 20.76 -1.16 41.34
C ARG A 130 20.68 0.15 40.55
N GLU A 131 21.65 1.04 40.73
CA GLU A 131 21.71 2.32 40.01
C GLU A 131 21.86 2.09 38.50
N ARG A 132 22.74 1.17 38.05
CA ARG A 132 22.82 0.78 36.62
C ARG A 132 21.49 0.26 36.08
N LYS A 133 20.82 -0.64 36.81
CA LYS A 133 19.50 -1.16 36.39
C LYS A 133 18.43 -0.08 36.30
N LEU A 134 18.49 0.95 37.14
CA LEU A 134 17.56 2.09 37.06
C LEU A 134 17.84 2.95 35.82
N MET A 135 19.12 3.23 35.54
CA MET A 135 19.53 3.96 34.34
C MET A 135 19.16 3.23 33.04
N ASP A 136 19.35 1.90 32.98
CA ASP A 136 18.99 1.10 31.81
C ASP A 136 17.48 1.14 31.54
N ARG A 137 16.66 1.04 32.60
CA ARG A 137 15.18 1.17 32.51
C ARG A 137 14.72 2.57 32.12
N GLU A 138 15.43 3.61 32.54
CA GLU A 138 15.17 4.97 32.09
C GLU A 138 15.47 5.14 30.61
N LYS A 139 16.60 4.59 30.15
CA LYS A 139 16.97 4.58 28.73
C LYS A 139 15.93 3.85 27.87
N GLU A 140 15.48 2.66 28.29
CA GLU A 140 14.42 1.92 27.59
C GLU A 140 13.11 2.72 27.50
N ARG A 141 12.73 3.43 28.57
CA ARG A 141 11.53 4.29 28.57
C ARG A 141 11.68 5.49 27.63
N GLU A 142 12.86 6.09 27.55
CA GLU A 142 13.11 7.18 26.60
C GLU A 142 13.11 6.70 25.14
N GLU A 143 13.73 5.54 24.86
CA GLU A 143 13.67 4.91 23.54
C GLU A 143 12.23 4.54 23.14
N GLU A 144 11.42 4.07 24.09
CA GLU A 144 10.01 3.77 23.86
C GLU A 144 9.19 5.04 23.55
N LYS A 145 9.43 6.14 24.27
CA LYS A 145 8.81 7.45 23.97
C LYS A 145 9.21 7.96 22.60
N GLU A 146 10.48 7.82 22.24
CA GLU A 146 10.99 8.23 20.92
C GLU A 146 10.36 7.39 19.80
N HIS A 147 10.22 6.08 20.00
CA HIS A 147 9.53 5.20 19.06
C HIS A 147 8.05 5.56 18.91
N ARG A 148 7.36 5.83 20.04
CA ARG A 148 5.96 6.29 20.04
C ARG A 148 5.82 7.63 19.30
N ALA A 149 6.73 8.57 19.52
CA ALA A 149 6.74 9.86 18.81
C ALA A 149 6.94 9.68 17.30
N LYS A 150 7.86 8.78 16.89
CA LYS A 150 8.07 8.44 15.47
C LYS A 150 6.82 7.83 14.84
N ILE A 151 6.12 6.93 15.54
CA ILE A 151 4.85 6.36 15.06
C ILE A 151 3.81 7.46 14.87
N MET A 152 3.66 8.37 15.83
CA MET A 152 2.69 9.46 15.72
C MET A 152 3.01 10.38 14.55
N ALA A 153 4.28 10.71 14.34
CA ALA A 153 4.73 11.51 13.20
C ALA A 153 4.46 10.82 11.85
N ILE A 154 4.62 9.49 11.77
CA ILE A 154 4.29 8.71 10.56
C ILE A 154 2.79 8.75 10.30
N LYS A 155 1.97 8.48 11.33
CA LYS A 155 0.50 8.51 11.22
C LYS A 155 -0.01 9.88 10.80
N GLU A 156 0.58 10.95 11.33
CA GLU A 156 0.23 12.31 10.94
C GLU A 156 0.54 12.57 9.46
N LYS A 157 1.72 12.15 8.98
CA LYS A 157 2.08 12.27 7.56
C LYS A 157 1.16 11.44 6.66
N GLU A 158 0.79 10.23 7.07
CA GLU A 158 -0.18 9.40 6.34
C GLU A 158 -1.54 10.10 6.19
N LEU A 159 -2.04 10.72 7.27
CA LEU A 159 -3.30 11.46 7.23
C LEU A 159 -3.21 12.69 6.31
N GLN A 160 -2.09 13.42 6.34
CA GLN A 160 -1.86 14.56 5.45
C GLN A 160 -1.84 14.12 3.97
N ILE A 161 -1.15 13.02 3.66
CA ILE A 161 -1.11 12.47 2.29
C ILE A 161 -2.51 12.04 1.84
N GLN A 162 -3.27 11.34 2.69
CA GLN A 162 -4.65 10.94 2.36
C GLN A 162 -5.55 12.16 2.11
N ALA A 163 -5.42 13.21 2.92
CA ALA A 163 -6.17 14.45 2.72
C ALA A 163 -5.78 15.14 1.39
N ALA A 164 -4.50 15.16 1.05
CA ALA A 164 -4.02 15.72 -0.21
C ALA A 164 -4.55 14.96 -1.44
N ILE A 165 -4.52 13.62 -1.40
CA ILE A 165 -5.05 12.76 -2.47
C ILE A 165 -6.55 13.03 -2.66
N LYS A 166 -7.34 12.97 -1.57
CA LYS A 166 -8.79 13.24 -1.65
C LYS A 166 -9.09 14.63 -2.19
N LYS A 167 -8.30 15.63 -1.83
CA LYS A 167 -8.44 17.00 -2.36
C LYS A 167 -8.18 17.03 -3.88
N GLN A 168 -7.13 16.37 -4.36
CA GLN A 168 -6.80 16.30 -5.77
C GLN A 168 -7.85 15.51 -6.58
N GLU A 169 -8.35 14.40 -6.05
CA GLU A 169 -9.45 13.63 -6.63
C GLU A 169 -10.71 14.49 -6.80
N LEU A 170 -11.11 15.20 -5.74
CA LEU A 170 -12.27 16.09 -5.79
C LEU A 170 -12.08 17.24 -6.79
N GLN A 171 -10.88 17.83 -6.86
CA GLN A 171 -10.57 18.85 -7.86
C GLN A 171 -10.69 18.29 -9.29
N THR A 172 -10.17 17.09 -9.52
CA THR A 172 -10.23 16.43 -10.83
C THR A 172 -11.69 16.12 -11.22
N GLN A 173 -12.49 15.63 -10.28
CA GLN A 173 -13.93 15.41 -10.49
C GLN A 173 -14.68 16.71 -10.82
N ARG A 174 -14.37 17.83 -10.16
CA ARG A 174 -14.98 19.13 -10.48
C ARG A 174 -14.63 19.56 -11.90
N TYR A 175 -13.36 19.47 -12.29
CA TYR A 175 -12.92 19.84 -13.62
C TYR A 175 -13.61 19.02 -14.72
N ILE A 176 -13.72 17.70 -14.54
CA ILE A 176 -14.42 16.82 -15.48
C ILE A 176 -15.88 17.26 -15.62
N LYS A 177 -16.58 17.48 -14.51
CA LYS A 177 -17.98 17.95 -14.53
C LYS A 177 -18.14 19.30 -15.23
N GLU A 178 -17.24 20.24 -15.00
CA GLU A 178 -17.26 21.53 -15.69
C GLU A 178 -17.08 21.37 -17.21
N MET A 179 -16.20 20.47 -17.64
CA MET A 179 -16.01 20.17 -19.06
C MET A 179 -17.24 19.49 -19.67
N GLU A 180 -17.89 18.59 -18.95
CA GLU A 180 -19.16 17.97 -19.37
C GLU A 180 -20.28 19.00 -19.52
N ILE A 181 -20.43 19.92 -18.57
CA ILE A 181 -21.42 21.01 -18.63
C ILE A 181 -21.14 21.88 -19.86
N LYS A 182 -19.89 22.31 -20.06
CA LYS A 182 -19.50 23.11 -21.23
C LYS A 182 -19.75 22.38 -22.55
N ALA A 183 -19.53 21.06 -22.60
CA ALA A 183 -19.83 20.26 -23.79
C ALA A 183 -21.34 20.22 -24.07
N LYS A 184 -22.16 19.97 -23.04
CA LYS A 184 -23.63 19.98 -23.14
C LYS A 184 -24.16 21.35 -23.55
N GLU A 185 -23.62 22.45 -23.04
CA GLU A 185 -24.01 23.79 -23.46
C GLU A 185 -23.72 24.03 -24.95
N ARG A 186 -22.59 23.54 -25.47
CA ARG A 186 -22.27 23.64 -26.90
C ARG A 186 -23.20 22.79 -27.75
N GLU A 187 -23.59 21.61 -27.29
CA GLU A 187 -24.60 20.79 -27.95
C GLU A 187 -25.96 21.48 -27.96
N MET A 188 -26.42 21.99 -26.82
CA MET A 188 -27.68 22.74 -26.72
C MET A 188 -27.69 23.96 -27.65
N LYS A 189 -26.58 24.70 -27.76
CA LYS A 189 -26.46 25.81 -28.72
C LYS A 189 -26.54 25.35 -30.17
N ARG A 190 -25.91 24.22 -30.52
CA ARG A 190 -26.02 23.63 -31.87
C ARG A 190 -27.45 23.21 -32.17
N MET A 191 -28.10 22.51 -31.25
CA MET A 191 -29.51 22.11 -31.37
C MET A 191 -30.44 23.32 -31.51
N ALA A 192 -30.20 24.40 -30.77
CA ALA A 192 -31.00 25.63 -30.88
C ALA A 192 -30.85 26.28 -32.26
N LYS A 193 -29.61 26.37 -32.78
CA LYS A 193 -29.34 26.90 -34.13
C LYS A 193 -29.94 26.01 -35.23
N GLU A 194 -29.95 24.71 -35.03
CA GLU A 194 -30.57 23.76 -35.95
C GLU A 194 -32.09 23.86 -35.95
N ARG A 195 -32.73 23.97 -34.78
CA ARG A 195 -34.17 24.26 -34.67
C ARG A 195 -34.55 25.58 -35.32
N GLU A 196 -33.73 26.62 -35.16
CA GLU A 196 -33.93 27.90 -35.83
C GLU A 196 -33.89 27.75 -37.36
N ARG A 197 -32.90 27.01 -37.88
CA ARG A 197 -32.81 26.69 -39.31
C ARG A 197 -33.99 25.88 -39.80
N GLU A 198 -34.47 24.93 -39.01
CA GLU A 198 -35.63 24.10 -39.35
C GLU A 198 -36.90 24.94 -39.44
N MET A 199 -37.15 25.82 -38.46
CA MET A 199 -38.27 26.76 -38.51
C MET A 199 -38.19 27.69 -39.71
N ASP A 200 -37.00 28.27 -39.96
CA ASP A 200 -36.75 29.13 -41.12
C ASP A 200 -36.98 28.36 -42.45
N MET A 201 -36.61 27.09 -42.52
CA MET A 201 -36.88 26.22 -43.67
C MET A 201 -38.36 25.91 -43.86
N GLN A 202 -39.11 25.70 -42.76
CA GLN A 202 -40.56 25.52 -42.84
C GLN A 202 -41.24 26.78 -43.40
N ILE A 203 -40.75 27.97 -43.06
CA ILE A 203 -41.24 29.24 -43.63
C ILE A 203 -40.97 29.29 -45.12
N LEU A 204 -39.75 28.97 -45.57
CA LEU A 204 -39.38 28.96 -46.99
C LEU A 204 -40.23 27.98 -47.81
N ASN A 205 -40.52 26.80 -47.26
CA ASN A 205 -41.24 25.72 -47.94
C ASN A 205 -42.77 25.78 -47.78
N ALA A 206 -43.30 26.82 -47.14
CA ALA A 206 -44.74 26.94 -46.91
C ALA A 206 -45.52 27.13 -48.23
N ASP A 207 -46.64 26.44 -48.38
CA ASP A 207 -47.51 26.61 -49.55
C ASP A 207 -48.15 28.01 -49.55
N THR A 208 -47.94 28.75 -50.63
CA THR A 208 -48.44 30.11 -50.82
C THR A 208 -49.70 30.17 -51.69
N SER A 209 -50.12 29.05 -52.26
CA SER A 209 -51.27 28.96 -53.19
C SER A 209 -52.58 29.44 -52.56
N THR A 210 -52.76 29.23 -51.25
CA THR A 210 -53.94 29.66 -50.48
C THR A 210 -53.81 31.05 -49.87
N MET A 211 -52.69 31.75 -50.05
CA MET A 211 -52.45 33.08 -49.45
C MET A 211 -52.95 34.22 -50.34
N SER A 212 -53.56 35.24 -49.73
CA SER A 212 -53.88 36.52 -50.39
C SER A 212 -52.61 37.22 -50.89
N GLU A 213 -52.71 38.02 -51.96
CA GLU A 213 -51.57 38.76 -52.54
C GLU A 213 -50.77 39.58 -51.53
N LYS A 214 -51.45 40.30 -50.62
CA LYS A 214 -50.79 41.05 -49.54
C LYS A 214 -49.96 40.17 -48.61
N ARG A 215 -50.40 38.94 -48.34
CA ARG A 215 -49.68 37.96 -47.51
C ARG A 215 -48.53 37.31 -48.29
N ARG A 216 -48.69 37.07 -49.59
CA ARG A 216 -47.62 36.57 -50.47
C ARG A 216 -46.45 37.55 -50.55
N ALA A 217 -46.72 38.84 -50.75
CA ALA A 217 -45.67 39.86 -50.75
C ALA A 217 -44.90 39.93 -49.40
N LEU A 218 -45.58 39.75 -48.27
CA LEU A 218 -44.93 39.68 -46.96
C LEU A 218 -44.10 38.40 -46.77
N HIS A 219 -44.60 37.27 -47.27
CA HIS A 219 -43.88 35.99 -47.23
C HIS A 219 -42.61 36.04 -48.08
N GLU A 220 -42.66 36.63 -49.27
CA GLU A 220 -41.51 36.82 -50.15
C GLU A 220 -40.39 37.64 -49.48
N ILE A 221 -40.73 38.77 -48.85
CA ILE A 221 -39.77 39.58 -48.08
C ILE A 221 -39.18 38.78 -46.90
N ALA A 222 -39.97 37.92 -46.25
CA ALA A 222 -39.47 37.06 -45.17
C ALA A 222 -38.50 35.99 -45.70
N CYS A 223 -38.81 35.38 -46.85
CA CYS A 223 -37.97 34.40 -47.52
C CYS A 223 -36.61 35.00 -47.91
N GLU A 224 -36.59 36.21 -48.49
CA GLU A 224 -35.34 36.90 -48.84
C GLU A 224 -34.43 37.12 -47.62
N LYS A 225 -35.01 37.53 -46.48
CA LYS A 225 -34.26 37.71 -45.22
C LYS A 225 -33.67 36.40 -44.71
N ILE A 226 -34.42 35.30 -44.83
CA ILE A 226 -33.95 33.97 -44.41
C ILE A 226 -32.84 33.48 -45.35
N ILE A 227 -32.97 33.69 -46.67
CA ILE A 227 -31.95 33.35 -47.66
C ILE A 227 -30.65 34.11 -47.36
N ALA A 228 -30.74 35.42 -47.10
CA ALA A 228 -29.59 36.25 -46.70
C ALA A 228 -28.98 35.88 -45.33
N LYS A 229 -29.72 35.19 -44.46
CA LYS A 229 -29.21 34.76 -43.15
C LYS A 229 -28.42 33.46 -43.22
N TRP A 230 -28.75 32.58 -44.16
CA TRP A 230 -28.21 31.20 -44.21
C TRP A 230 -27.43 30.84 -45.48
N PHE A 231 -27.65 31.55 -46.59
CA PHE A 231 -27.17 31.18 -47.93
C PHE A 231 -26.28 32.24 -48.59
N THR A 232 -26.04 33.37 -47.93
CA THR A 232 -25.06 34.40 -48.32
C THR A 232 -23.93 34.46 -47.31
#